data_AF-A0A0B1RSJ7-F1
#
_entry.id   AF-A0A0B1RSJ7-F1
#
_cell.length_a   1.000
_cell.length_b   1.000
_cell.length_c   1.000
_cell.angle_alpha   90.00
_cell.angle_beta   90.00
_cell.angle_gamma   90.00
#
_symmetry.space_group_name_H-M   'P 1'
#
loop_
_entity.id
_entity.type
_entity.pdbx_description
1 polymer ?
#
loop_
_entity_poly.entity_id
_entity_poly.type
_entity_poly.pdbx_seq_one_letter_code
_entity_poly.pdbx_strand_id
1 'polypeptide(L)'
;MIVFREDKTYEEEIKTWQFWHSRQHSAKQRILEVDSKNSSGMIGQIEEIAHNAVQFYWNPSENGVKVGVGKRGPPQPLTSPLDFTQPPAFCGH
;
A
#
# COMPACT_ATOMS: atom_id res chain seq x y z
N MET A 1 4.76 -2.83 3.49
CA MET A 1 4.90 -1.67 2.57
C MET A 1 4.68 -2.13 1.14
N ILE A 2 4.18 -1.25 0.26
CA ILE A 2 4.06 -1.50 -1.18
C ILE A 2 5.20 -0.78 -1.89
N VAL A 3 5.97 -1.52 -2.68
CA VAL A 3 7.13 -1.04 -3.45
C VAL A 3 7.01 -1.56 -4.89
N PHE A 4 7.71 -0.94 -5.84
CA PHE A 4 7.83 -1.50 -7.18
C PHE A 4 8.79 -2.70 -7.14
N ARG A 5 8.58 -3.69 -8.03
CA ARG A 5 9.40 -4.91 -8.08
C ARG A 5 10.61 -4.81 -9.02
N GLU A 6 10.55 -3.89 -9.98
CA GLU A 6 11.62 -3.66 -10.95
C GLU A 6 12.67 -2.71 -10.37
N ASP A 7 13.88 -2.76 -10.91
CA ASP A 7 14.98 -1.82 -10.67
C ASP A 7 14.67 -0.41 -11.24
N LYS A 8 13.49 0.13 -10.92
CA LYS A 8 13.20 1.54 -11.15
C LYS A 8 14.11 2.35 -10.25
N THR A 9 14.65 3.44 -10.79
CA THR A 9 15.37 4.41 -9.97
C THR A 9 14.41 5.03 -8.96
N TYR A 10 14.93 5.43 -7.79
CA TYR A 10 14.14 6.13 -6.77
C TYR A 10 13.35 7.31 -7.33
N GLU A 11 13.92 8.07 -8.27
CA GLU A 11 13.25 9.20 -8.91
C GLU A 11 12.02 8.79 -9.72
N GLU A 12 12.09 7.67 -10.44
CA GLU A 12 10.97 7.13 -11.23
C GLU A 12 9.87 6.58 -10.31
N GLU A 13 10.24 5.94 -9.20
CA GLU A 13 9.28 5.49 -8.20
C GLU A 13 8.53 6.68 -7.60
N ILE A 14 9.23 7.75 -7.19
CA ILE A 14 8.61 8.95 -6.62
C ILE A 14 7.68 9.63 -7.63
N LYS A 15 8.11 9.79 -8.89
CA LYS A 15 7.25 10.36 -9.95
C LYS A 15 5.97 9.54 -10.12
N THR A 16 6.11 8.21 -10.13
CA THR A 16 4.96 7.31 -10.26
C THR A 16 4.01 7.43 -9.05
N TRP A 17 4.54 7.53 -7.83
CA TRP A 17 3.73 7.71 -6.63
C TRP A 17 3.01 9.06 -6.59
N GLN A 18 3.69 10.14 -6.97
CA GLN A 18 3.08 11.47 -7.08
C GLN A 18 1.97 11.49 -8.13
N PHE A 19 2.21 10.85 -9.27
CA PHE A 19 1.23 10.72 -10.34
C PHE A 19 0.01 9.89 -9.94
N TRP A 20 0.21 8.82 -9.18
CA TRP A 20 -0.88 8.07 -8.59
C TRP A 20 -1.69 8.93 -7.61
N HIS A 21 -1.01 9.71 -6.75
CA HIS A 21 -1.65 10.53 -5.72
C HIS A 21 -2.47 11.68 -6.31
N SER A 22 -1.97 12.34 -7.36
CA SER A 22 -2.67 13.43 -8.04
C SER A 22 -3.98 13.02 -8.71
N ARG A 23 -4.14 11.71 -8.98
CA ARG A 23 -5.35 11.12 -9.57
C ARG A 23 -6.39 10.67 -8.55
N GLN A 24 -6.11 10.80 -7.25
CA GLN A 24 -7.06 10.41 -6.21
C GLN A 24 -8.09 11.51 -5.97
N HIS A 25 -9.36 11.12 -5.77
CA HIS A 25 -10.43 12.06 -5.43
C HIS A 25 -10.26 12.70 -4.04
N SER A 26 -9.38 12.17 -3.20
CA SER A 26 -9.11 12.66 -1.86
C SER A 26 -7.63 12.58 -1.55
N ALA A 27 -7.07 13.64 -0.95
CA ALA A 27 -5.69 13.65 -0.48
C ALA A 27 -5.44 12.64 0.66
N LYS A 28 -6.51 12.19 1.35
CA LYS A 28 -6.46 11.15 2.39
C LYS A 28 -6.44 9.73 1.82
N GLN A 29 -6.60 9.58 0.50
CA GLN A 29 -6.63 8.29 -0.15
C GLN A 29 -5.26 7.61 -0.06
N ARG A 30 -5.26 6.32 0.30
CA ARG A 30 -4.02 5.54 0.50
C ARG A 30 -3.95 4.39 -0.50
N ILE A 31 -2.73 4.00 -0.82
CA ILE A 31 -2.43 2.86 -1.70
C ILE A 31 -2.63 1.58 -0.88
N LEU A 32 -2.23 1.66 0.39
CA LEU A 32 -2.28 0.58 1.37
C LEU A 32 -3.23 0.97 2.50
N GLU A 33 -4.24 0.13 2.73
CA GLU A 33 -5.18 0.28 3.83
C GLU A 33 -5.29 -1.03 4.60
N VAL A 34 -5.34 -0.94 5.92
CA VAL A 34 -5.57 -2.09 6.79
C VAL A 34 -7.03 -2.11 7.21
N ASP A 35 -7.68 -3.24 6.96
CA ASP A 35 -9.01 -3.52 7.49
C ASP A 35 -8.88 -4.00 8.93
N SER A 36 -9.09 -3.07 9.87
CA SER A 36 -9.06 -3.37 11.31
C SER A 36 -10.11 -4.39 11.74
N LYS A 37 -11.21 -4.57 10.99
CA LYS A 37 -12.25 -5.57 11.30
C LYS A 37 -11.82 -6.99 10.89
N ASN A 38 -10.96 -7.11 9.90
CA ASN A 38 -10.41 -8.39 9.44
C ASN A 38 -8.99 -8.67 9.96
N SER A 39 -8.51 -7.82 10.88
CA SER A 39 -7.17 -7.93 11.48
C SER A 39 -7.27 -8.32 12.96
N SER A 40 -6.34 -9.13 13.45
CA SER A 40 -6.30 -9.62 14.84
C SER A 40 -4.87 -9.95 15.28
N GLY A 41 -4.65 -10.00 16.60
CA GLY A 41 -3.34 -10.33 17.18
C GLY A 41 -2.31 -9.18 17.17
N MET A 42 -2.75 -7.97 16.86
CA MET A 42 -1.93 -6.76 16.85
C MET A 42 -1.95 -6.11 18.23
N ILE A 43 -0.81 -5.57 18.66
CA ILE A 43 -0.64 -4.86 19.92
C ILE A 43 -0.63 -3.36 19.62
N GLY A 44 -1.54 -2.62 20.28
CA GLY A 44 -1.66 -1.18 20.08
C GLY A 44 -2.39 -0.82 18.80
N GLN A 45 -2.20 0.43 18.36
CA GLN A 45 -2.80 0.95 17.14
C GLN A 45 -1.91 0.70 15.92
N ILE A 46 -2.52 0.69 14.75
CA ILE A 46 -1.81 0.63 13.47
C ILE A 46 -1.33 2.03 13.13
N GLU A 47 -0.04 2.17 12.91
CA GLU A 47 0.59 3.43 12.53
C GLU A 47 0.73 3.54 11.02
N GLU A 48 0.27 4.66 10.48
CA GLU A 48 0.21 4.93 9.06
C GLU A 48 1.41 5.75 8.59
N ILE A 49 2.60 5.13 8.55
CA ILE A 49 3.87 5.84 8.33
C ILE A 49 4.04 6.45 6.92
N ALA A 50 3.37 5.93 5.88
CA ALA A 50 3.34 6.53 4.53
C ALA A 50 2.14 6.02 3.70
N HIS A 51 1.74 6.71 2.63
CA HIS A 51 0.58 6.29 1.79
C HIS A 51 0.66 4.84 1.26
N ASN A 52 1.87 4.27 1.16
CA ASN A 52 2.16 2.90 0.77
C ASN A 52 2.69 2.01 1.92
N ALA A 53 2.72 2.49 3.16
CA ALA A 53 3.33 1.79 4.29
C ALA A 53 2.53 1.96 5.58
N VAL A 54 2.45 0.86 6.34
CA VAL A 54 1.89 0.81 7.69
C VAL A 54 2.85 0.04 8.58
N GLN A 55 2.83 0.40 9.87
CA GLN A 55 3.60 -0.22 10.92
C GLN A 55 2.65 -0.69 12.02
N PHE A 56 2.97 -1.81 12.64
CA PHE A 56 2.25 -2.34 13.78
C PHE A 56 3.16 -3.26 14.59
N TYR A 57 2.75 -3.52 15.82
CA TYR A 57 3.44 -4.43 16.73
C TYR A 57 2.60 -5.68 16.96
N TRP A 58 3.27 -6.80 17.21
CA TRP A 58 2.63 -8.05 17.60
C TRP A 58 3.60 -8.89 18.43
N ASN A 59 3.08 -9.80 19.24
CA ASN A 59 3.87 -10.71 20.06
C ASN A 59 3.88 -12.12 19.43
N PRO A 60 5.02 -12.61 18.92
CA PRO A 60 5.11 -13.93 18.31
C PRO A 60 4.79 -15.09 19.26
N SER A 61 4.81 -14.86 20.57
CA SER A 61 4.66 -15.89 21.60
C SER A 61 3.22 -16.11 22.06
N GLU A 62 2.33 -15.13 21.88
CA GLU A 62 0.96 -15.18 22.43
C GLU A 62 -0.05 -15.74 21.43
N ASN A 63 -0.07 -15.24 20.19
CA ASN A 63 -0.87 -15.74 19.08
C ASN A 63 -0.31 -15.18 17.75
N GLY A 64 -0.55 -15.88 16.64
CA GLY A 64 -0.20 -15.38 15.30
C GLY A 64 -0.92 -14.07 14.97
N VAL A 65 -0.28 -13.19 14.21
CA VAL A 65 -0.92 -11.97 13.71
C VAL A 65 -1.62 -12.21 12.38
N LYS A 66 -2.84 -11.68 12.23
CA LYS A 66 -3.56 -11.62 10.96
C LYS A 66 -3.77 -10.15 10.61
N VAL A 67 -3.34 -9.75 9.42
CA VAL A 67 -3.54 -8.38 8.92
C VAL A 67 -4.28 -8.44 7.59
N GLY A 68 -5.52 -7.93 7.58
CA GLY A 68 -6.31 -7.77 6.39
C GLY A 68 -5.88 -6.52 5.65
N VAL A 69 -5.23 -6.67 4.50
CA VAL A 69 -4.69 -5.54 3.73
C VAL A 69 -5.46 -5.37 2.41
N GLY A 70 -6.00 -4.17 2.20
CA GLY A 70 -6.59 -3.75 0.94
C GLY A 70 -5.61 -2.95 0.10
N LYS A 71 -5.54 -3.25 -1.20
CA LYS A 71 -4.93 -2.35 -2.19
C LYS A 71 -6.04 -1.60 -2.90
N ARG A 72 -6.04 -0.27 -2.80
CA ARG A 72 -6.87 0.55 -3.68
C ARG A 72 -6.05 0.89 -4.92
N GLY A 73 -6.39 0.22 -6.03
CA GLY A 73 -5.87 0.58 -7.34
C GLY A 73 -6.27 2.02 -7.70
N PRO A 74 -5.57 2.66 -8.66
CA PRO A 74 -6.01 3.94 -9.18
C PRO A 74 -7.47 3.83 -9.67
N PRO A 75 -8.28 4.90 -9.56
CA PRO A 75 -9.60 4.90 -10.17
C PRO A 75 -9.47 4.60 -11.67
N GLN A 76 -10.10 3.52 -12.14
CA GLN A 76 -10.19 3.12 -13.56
C GLN A 76 -11.25 3.98 -14.29
N PRO A 77 -11.15 4.19 -15.62
CA PRO A 77 -10.02 4.75 -16.36
C PRO A 77 -10.42 6.03 -17.11
N LEU A 78 -9.46 6.91 -17.41
CA LEU A 78 -9.57 7.82 -18.56
C LEU A 78 -8.43 7.50 -19.52
N THR A 79 -8.73 6.58 -20.44
CA THR A 79 -8.15 6.44 -21.79
C THR A 79 -6.65 6.74 -21.93
N SER A 80 -5.78 5.79 -21.60
CA SER A 80 -4.48 5.62 -22.28
C SER A 80 -3.83 4.29 -21.87
N PRO A 81 -3.67 3.32 -22.78
CA PRO A 81 -3.14 1.97 -22.48
C PRO A 81 -1.62 1.92 -22.26
N LEU A 82 -0.93 3.05 -22.10
CA LEU A 82 0.54 3.12 -22.14
C LEU A 82 1.23 3.30 -20.77
N ASP A 83 0.49 3.50 -19.66
CA ASP A 83 1.12 3.88 -18.38
C ASP A 83 1.11 2.76 -17.30
N PHE A 84 0.31 1.68 -17.50
CA PHE A 84 0.18 0.60 -16.52
C PHE A 84 0.64 -0.74 -17.07
N THR A 85 1.94 -0.87 -17.40
CA THR A 85 2.48 -2.18 -17.78
C THR A 85 2.76 -3.07 -16.57
N GLN A 86 2.81 -2.57 -15.33
CA GLN A 86 3.05 -3.45 -14.18
C GLN A 86 2.37 -3.05 -12.87
N PRO A 87 1.58 -3.95 -12.24
CA PRO A 87 1.08 -3.74 -10.89
C PRO A 87 2.22 -3.88 -9.84
N PRO A 88 2.25 -3.03 -8.80
CA PRO A 88 3.21 -3.16 -7.71
C PRO A 88 2.93 -4.45 -6.95
N ALA A 89 3.89 -5.34 -6.99
CA ALA A 89 3.70 -6.67 -6.45
C ALA A 89 3.99 -6.72 -4.95
N PHE A 90 3.31 -7.63 -4.27
CA PHE A 90 3.47 -7.85 -2.84
C PHE A 90 4.84 -8.51 -2.60
N CYS A 91 5.75 -7.84 -1.88
CA CYS A 91 6.89 -8.50 -1.26
C CYS A 91 6.45 -8.91 0.15
N GLY A 92 5.94 -10.13 0.26
CA GLY A 92 5.79 -10.83 1.53
C GLY A 92 6.86 -11.91 1.60
N HIS A 93 7.64 -11.90 2.67
CA HIS A 93 8.35 -13.07 3.18
C HIS A 93 7.67 -13.44 4.50
#